data_AF-A0A158SWZ8-F1
#
_entry.id   AF-A0A158SWZ8-F1
#
_cell.length_a   1.000
_cell.length_b   1.000
_cell.length_c   1.000
_cell.angle_alpha   90.00
_cell.angle_beta   90.00
_cell.angle_gamma   90.00
#
_symmetry.space_group_name_H-M   'P 1'
#
loop_
_entity.id
_entity.type
_entity.pdbx_description
1 polymer ?
#
loop_
_entity_poly.entity_id
_entity_poly.type
_entity_poly.pdbx_seq_one_letter_code
_entity_poly.pdbx_strand_id
1 'polypeptide(L)'
;MSYAYEQAPARAGEVGKHVGQFRVINGYQLRKFFGFRNSPNALGFSQKRLGGAQWYRKRDPLSDSVRLSDDDYRFLIKCRILKNYQIGTLPNLIEACLFIFGEGCHIVDNYDMTVSISVPSASTSDFKKFAINHLDILPRQAGVQYLFNLT
;
A
#
# COMPACT_ATOMS: atom_id res chain seq x y z
N MET A 1 -1.94 36.91 17.30
CA MET A 1 -1.66 35.58 17.88
C MET A 1 -2.22 34.52 16.96
N SER A 2 -1.34 33.91 16.16
CA SER A 2 -1.64 32.88 15.16
C SER A 2 -1.75 31.50 15.81
N TYR A 3 -2.96 30.97 15.93
CA TYR A 3 -3.22 29.58 16.33
C TYR A 3 -3.84 28.79 15.17
N ALA A 4 -3.08 28.55 14.10
CA ALA A 4 -3.63 27.83 12.93
C ALA A 4 -2.74 26.72 12.34
N TYR A 5 -1.61 26.34 12.96
CA TYR A 5 -0.70 25.37 12.33
C TYR A 5 -0.49 24.04 13.09
N GLU A 6 -1.25 23.74 14.14
CA GLU A 6 -1.03 22.49 14.90
C GLU A 6 -2.34 21.74 15.22
N GLN A 7 -3.16 21.46 14.19
CA GLN A 7 -4.30 20.53 14.27
C GLN A 7 -4.35 19.48 13.14
N ALA A 8 -3.33 19.40 12.28
CA ALA A 8 -3.37 18.58 11.07
C ALA A 8 -3.36 17.03 11.25
N PRO A 9 -2.80 16.41 12.30
CA PRO A 9 -2.67 14.94 12.34
C PRO A 9 -3.92 14.20 12.84
N ALA A 10 -4.84 14.86 13.54
CA ALA A 10 -5.98 14.20 14.22
C ALA A 10 -7.16 13.89 13.29
N ARG A 11 -7.51 14.82 12.37
CA ARG A 11 -8.75 14.74 11.57
C ARG A 11 -8.77 13.55 10.61
N ALA A 12 -7.65 13.28 9.92
CA ALA A 12 -7.56 12.13 9.02
C ALA A 12 -7.69 10.79 9.77
N GLY A 13 -7.23 10.75 11.04
CA GLY A 13 -7.36 9.58 11.90
C GLY A 13 -8.81 9.18 12.12
N GLU A 14 -9.68 10.15 12.37
CA GLU A 14 -11.11 9.94 12.60
C GLU A 14 -11.84 9.49 11.34
N VAL A 15 -11.55 10.11 10.19
CA VAL A 15 -12.11 9.71 8.89
C VAL A 15 -11.73 8.27 8.57
N GLY A 16 -10.45 7.90 8.78
CA GLY A 16 -10.00 6.53 8.55
C GLY A 16 -10.73 5.49 9.39
N LYS A 17 -11.03 5.79 10.66
CA LYS A 17 -11.83 4.90 11.52
C LYS A 17 -13.24 4.66 10.95
N HIS A 18 -13.89 5.69 10.40
CA HIS A 18 -15.23 5.55 9.82
C HIS A 18 -15.25 4.65 8.58
N VAL A 19 -14.20 4.69 7.77
CA VAL A 19 -14.09 3.86 6.56
C VAL A 19 -13.47 2.50 6.82
N GLY A 20 -13.04 2.21 8.05
CA GLY A 20 -12.39 0.95 8.43
C GLY A 20 -10.91 0.87 8.04
N GLN A 21 -10.23 2.00 7.83
CA GLN A 21 -8.81 2.05 7.51
C GLN A 21 -7.97 2.51 8.71
N PHE A 22 -7.14 1.60 9.23
CA PHE A 22 -6.18 1.92 10.29
C PHE A 22 -4.89 2.52 9.72
N ARG A 23 -4.21 3.34 10.53
CA ARG A 23 -2.92 3.98 10.18
C ARG A 23 -1.72 3.04 10.31
N VAL A 24 -1.85 1.98 11.11
CA VAL A 24 -0.81 0.96 11.23
C VAL A 24 -1.13 -0.14 10.25
N ILE A 25 -0.18 -0.44 9.39
CA ILE A 25 -0.26 -1.55 8.45
C ILE A 25 0.77 -2.61 8.81
N ASN A 26 0.35 -3.86 8.72
CA ASN A 26 1.22 -5.01 8.93
C ASN A 26 1.76 -5.46 7.56
N GLY A 27 2.99 -5.98 7.52
CA GLY A 27 3.51 -6.58 6.28
C GLY A 27 4.25 -5.63 5.34
N TYR A 28 4.26 -4.32 5.60
CA TYR A 28 4.87 -3.35 4.67
C TYR A 28 6.40 -3.46 4.61
N GLN A 29 7.03 -3.61 5.77
CA GLN A 29 8.47 -3.71 5.86
C GLN A 29 8.84 -5.13 6.26
N LEU A 30 9.50 -5.87 5.36
CA LEU A 30 10.09 -7.16 5.69
C LEU A 30 11.14 -6.96 6.79
N ARG A 31 11.01 -7.75 7.87
CA ARG A 31 12.02 -7.81 8.92
C ARG A 31 13.27 -8.41 8.34
N LYS A 32 14.40 -7.80 8.67
CA LYS A 32 15.70 -8.36 8.37
C LYS A 32 16.19 -9.17 9.55
N PHE A 33 16.40 -10.46 9.34
CA PHE A 33 16.96 -11.37 10.35
C PHE A 33 18.45 -11.58 10.12
N PHE A 34 19.13 -12.15 11.12
CA PHE A 34 20.50 -12.57 10.96
C PHE A 34 20.60 -13.63 9.85
N GLY A 35 21.56 -13.47 8.95
CA GLY A 35 21.84 -14.46 7.91
C GLY A 35 23.18 -14.24 7.21
N PHE A 36 23.46 -15.09 6.23
CA PHE A 36 24.71 -15.07 5.50
C PHE A 36 24.66 -14.12 4.31
N ARG A 37 25.83 -13.75 3.77
CA ARG A 37 26.01 -12.71 2.72
C ARG A 37 25.15 -12.92 1.46
N ASN A 38 24.73 -14.14 1.17
CA ASN A 38 23.95 -14.47 -0.03
C ASN A 38 22.46 -14.72 0.26
N SER A 39 22.01 -14.51 1.50
CA SER A 39 20.60 -14.67 1.85
C SER A 39 19.83 -13.37 1.61
N PRO A 40 18.71 -13.39 0.88
CA PRO A 40 17.91 -12.19 0.66
C PRO A 40 17.38 -11.67 2.01
N ASN A 41 17.41 -10.35 2.19
CA ASN A 41 16.97 -9.66 3.42
C ASN A 41 17.72 -10.06 4.72
N ALA A 42 18.93 -10.62 4.62
CA ALA A 42 19.76 -10.91 5.78
C ALA A 42 20.61 -9.70 6.20
N LEU A 43 20.83 -9.56 7.51
CA LEU A 43 21.85 -8.70 8.09
C LEU A 43 22.91 -9.57 8.78
N GLY A 44 24.15 -9.09 8.80
CA GLY A 44 25.26 -9.77 9.48
C GLY A 44 25.30 -9.50 10.97
N PHE A 45 26.44 -9.79 11.59
CA PHE A 45 26.71 -9.44 12.98
C PHE A 45 26.82 -7.92 13.16
N SER A 46 26.46 -7.43 14.36
CA SER A 46 26.69 -6.04 14.73
C SER A 46 28.18 -5.72 14.68
N GLN A 47 28.57 -4.67 13.97
CA GLN A 47 29.95 -4.19 13.94
C GLN A 47 30.02 -2.87 14.70
N LYS A 48 30.96 -2.77 15.65
CA LYS A 48 31.14 -1.55 16.48
C LYS A 48 29.85 -1.09 17.19
N ARG A 49 28.99 -2.05 17.61
CA ARG A 49 27.66 -1.82 18.20
C ARG A 49 26.69 -1.03 17.32
N LEU A 50 26.95 -0.97 16.01
CA LEU A 50 26.07 -0.36 15.02
C LEU A 50 25.55 -1.46 14.08
N GLY A 51 24.22 -1.56 14.00
CA GLY A 51 23.54 -2.58 13.20
C GLY A 51 23.58 -3.99 13.79
N GLY A 52 23.44 -4.99 12.92
CA GLY A 52 23.21 -6.39 13.28
C GLY A 52 21.72 -6.73 13.31
N ALA A 53 21.38 -8.02 13.14
CA ALA A 53 20.00 -8.49 13.26
C ALA A 53 19.86 -9.59 14.31
N GLN A 54 18.62 -9.72 14.79
CA GLN A 54 18.21 -10.82 15.65
C GLN A 54 18.21 -12.14 14.88
N TRP A 55 18.59 -13.22 15.55
CA TRP A 55 18.37 -14.58 15.04
C TRP A 55 16.87 -14.86 14.93
N TYR A 56 16.44 -15.36 13.77
CA TYR A 56 15.06 -15.78 13.58
C TYR A 56 14.67 -16.87 14.58
N ARG A 57 13.57 -16.66 15.30
CA ARG A 57 12.94 -17.70 16.12
C ARG A 57 11.66 -18.17 15.45
N LYS A 58 11.33 -19.45 15.64
CA LYS A 58 10.09 -20.03 15.13
C LYS A 58 8.90 -19.22 15.65
N ARG A 59 8.06 -18.72 14.72
CA ARG A 59 6.90 -17.83 14.96
C ARG A 59 7.23 -16.34 15.13
N ASP A 60 8.49 -15.91 14.94
CA ASP A 60 8.76 -14.49 14.83
C ASP A 60 8.08 -13.93 13.56
N PRO A 61 7.44 -12.75 13.64
CA PRO A 61 6.82 -12.13 12.49
C PRO A 61 7.89 -11.78 11.45
N LEU A 62 7.63 -12.11 10.19
CA LEU A 62 8.58 -11.87 9.08
C LEU A 62 8.54 -10.42 8.57
N SER A 63 7.65 -9.60 9.11
CA SER A 63 7.44 -8.21 8.71
C SER A 63 7.09 -7.37 9.92
N ASP A 64 7.62 -6.15 9.94
CA ASP A 64 7.25 -5.15 10.93
C ASP A 64 5.94 -4.44 10.55
N SER A 65 5.20 -4.06 11.60
CA SER A 65 4.08 -3.13 11.48
C SER A 65 4.64 -1.71 11.35
N VAL A 66 4.23 -0.99 10.32
CA VAL A 66 4.67 0.38 10.06
C VAL A 66 3.50 1.33 10.27
N ARG A 67 3.76 2.44 10.97
CA ARG A 67 2.83 3.56 11.05
C ARG A 67 2.96 4.39 9.78
N LEU A 68 1.87 4.54 9.03
CA LEU A 68 1.86 5.28 7.80
C LEU A 68 2.09 6.78 8.01
N SER A 69 2.78 7.36 7.01
CA SER A 69 2.84 8.80 6.80
C SER A 69 1.42 9.34 6.52
N ASP A 70 1.24 10.65 6.70
CA ASP A 70 -0.07 11.27 6.47
C ASP A 70 -0.56 11.12 5.03
N ASP A 71 0.36 11.20 4.05
CA ASP A 71 0.02 11.09 2.63
C ASP A 71 -0.33 9.67 2.22
N ASP A 72 0.43 8.68 2.69
CA ASP A 72 0.15 7.26 2.46
C ASP A 72 -1.16 6.84 3.13
N TYR A 73 -1.43 7.41 4.31
CA TYR A 73 -2.67 7.15 5.02
C TYR A 73 -3.89 7.76 4.30
N ARG A 74 -3.78 9.00 3.80
CA ARG A 74 -4.82 9.62 2.96
C ARG A 74 -5.07 8.82 1.68
N PHE A 75 -4.01 8.30 1.06
CA PHE A 75 -4.11 7.42 -0.10
C PHE A 75 -4.93 6.16 0.21
N LEU A 76 -4.64 5.46 1.30
CA LEU A 76 -5.41 4.26 1.66
C LEU A 76 -6.87 4.57 2.04
N ILE A 77 -7.14 5.71 2.70
CA ILE A 77 -8.50 6.14 2.99
C ILE A 77 -9.30 6.31 1.68
N LYS A 78 -8.73 6.98 0.68
CA LYS A 78 -9.34 7.14 -0.65
C LYS A 78 -9.68 5.79 -1.28
N CYS A 79 -8.71 4.87 -1.30
CA CYS A 79 -8.91 3.52 -1.82
C CYS A 79 -10.05 2.79 -1.10
N ARG A 80 -10.10 2.90 0.24
CA ARG A 80 -11.13 2.26 1.06
C ARG A 80 -12.53 2.83 0.81
N ILE A 81 -12.64 4.16 0.67
CA ILE A 81 -13.90 4.82 0.31
C ILE A 81 -14.41 4.26 -1.02
N LEU A 82 -13.57 4.24 -2.06
CA LEU A 82 -13.97 3.73 -3.37
C LEU A 82 -14.46 2.28 -3.28
N LYS A 83 -13.74 1.42 -2.56
CA LYS A 83 -14.17 0.03 -2.35
C LYS A 83 -15.49 -0.14 -1.61
N ASN A 84 -15.79 0.72 -0.65
CA ASN A 84 -17.00 0.61 0.14
C ASN A 84 -18.24 1.15 -0.59
N TYR A 85 -18.07 2.13 -1.48
CA TYR A 85 -19.18 2.85 -2.12
C TYR A 85 -19.38 2.53 -3.60
N GLN A 86 -18.35 2.10 -4.33
CA GLN A 86 -18.46 1.83 -5.76
C GLN A 86 -18.76 0.36 -6.06
N ILE A 87 -19.52 0.17 -7.13
CA ILE A 87 -19.79 -1.14 -7.71
C ILE A 87 -18.61 -1.51 -8.62
N GLY A 88 -18.26 -2.79 -8.73
CA GLY A 88 -17.28 -3.26 -9.72
C GLY A 88 -17.85 -3.20 -11.13
N THR A 89 -17.90 -2.03 -11.76
CA THR A 89 -18.14 -1.90 -13.20
C THR A 89 -16.89 -1.33 -13.86
N LEU A 90 -16.71 -1.55 -15.17
CA LEU A 90 -15.56 -1.01 -15.88
C LEU A 90 -15.49 0.54 -15.80
N PRO A 91 -16.61 1.30 -15.96
CA PRO A 91 -16.60 2.75 -15.74
C PRO A 91 -16.16 3.15 -14.33
N ASN A 92 -16.67 2.49 -13.29
CA ASN A 92 -16.28 2.78 -11.91
C ASN A 92 -14.80 2.49 -11.67
N LEU A 93 -14.25 1.44 -12.29
CA LEU A 93 -12.83 1.12 -12.23
C LEU A 93 -11.99 2.22 -12.90
N ILE A 94 -12.41 2.74 -14.05
CA ILE A 94 -11.75 3.84 -14.75
C ILE A 94 -11.73 5.10 -13.86
N GLU A 95 -12.87 5.47 -13.28
CA GLU A 95 -12.96 6.60 -12.36
C GLU A 95 -12.11 6.40 -11.10
N ALA A 96 -12.11 5.19 -10.53
CA ALA A 96 -11.29 4.84 -9.37
C ALA A 96 -9.80 4.99 -9.66
N CYS A 97 -9.34 4.47 -10.79
CA CYS A 97 -7.95 4.58 -11.22
C CYS A 97 -7.55 6.04 -11.45
N LEU A 98 -8.40 6.82 -12.12
CA LEU A 98 -8.16 8.26 -12.32
C LEU A 98 -8.06 9.01 -10.98
N PHE A 99 -8.94 8.70 -10.02
CA PHE A 99 -8.95 9.34 -8.71
C PHE A 99 -7.73 8.99 -7.83
N ILE A 100 -7.24 7.74 -7.93
CA ILE A 100 -6.15 7.23 -7.09
C ILE A 100 -4.78 7.55 -7.68
N PHE A 101 -4.60 7.29 -8.98
CA PHE A 101 -3.31 7.36 -9.65
C PHE A 101 -3.13 8.61 -10.52
N GLY A 102 -4.22 9.30 -10.87
CA GLY A 102 -4.22 10.43 -11.79
C GLY A 102 -4.30 10.01 -13.25
N GLU A 103 -3.92 10.93 -14.13
CA GLU A 103 -3.91 10.71 -15.58
C GLU A 103 -2.82 9.70 -16.00
N GLY A 104 -3.00 9.10 -17.19
CA GLY A 104 -2.03 8.17 -17.78
C GLY A 104 -2.22 6.70 -17.40
N CYS A 105 -3.24 6.36 -16.62
CA CYS A 105 -3.63 4.96 -16.43
C CYS A 105 -4.34 4.40 -17.67
N HIS A 106 -3.98 3.19 -18.06
CA HIS A 106 -4.63 2.47 -19.16
C HIS A 106 -5.24 1.18 -18.65
N ILE A 107 -6.52 0.95 -18.95
CA ILE A 107 -7.30 -0.17 -18.41
C ILE A 107 -7.85 -0.96 -19.59
N VAL A 108 -7.60 -2.27 -19.58
CA VAL A 108 -8.05 -3.19 -20.64
C VAL A 108 -8.79 -4.34 -19.97
N ASP A 109 -10.07 -4.50 -20.32
CA ASP A 109 -10.80 -5.72 -20.05
C ASP A 109 -10.36 -6.78 -21.07
N ASN A 110 -9.83 -7.89 -20.57
CA ASN A 110 -9.30 -8.96 -21.40
C ASN A 110 -10.39 -9.98 -21.79
N TYR A 111 -11.62 -9.80 -21.33
CA TYR A 111 -12.77 -10.69 -21.60
C TYR A 111 -12.60 -12.14 -21.10
N ASP A 112 -11.66 -12.39 -20.18
CA ASP A 112 -11.32 -13.70 -19.62
C ASP A 112 -11.36 -13.72 -18.08
N MET A 113 -12.21 -12.87 -17.49
CA MET A 113 -12.23 -12.57 -16.05
C MET A 113 -10.93 -11.95 -15.53
N THR A 114 -10.12 -11.35 -16.41
CA THR A 114 -8.98 -10.54 -16.01
C THR A 114 -9.05 -9.12 -16.58
N VAL A 115 -8.51 -8.16 -15.83
CA VAL A 115 -8.38 -6.77 -16.26
C VAL A 115 -6.93 -6.35 -16.10
N SER A 116 -6.33 -5.89 -17.20
CA SER A 116 -4.97 -5.33 -17.21
C SER A 116 -5.02 -3.85 -16.88
N ILE A 117 -4.27 -3.44 -15.86
CA ILE A 117 -4.20 -2.04 -15.40
C ILE A 117 -2.74 -1.59 -15.50
N SER A 118 -2.46 -0.71 -16.46
CA SER A 118 -1.15 -0.08 -16.62
C SER A 118 -1.13 1.24 -15.85
N VAL A 119 -0.20 1.38 -14.92
CA VAL A 119 -0.04 2.57 -14.06
C VAL A 119 1.34 3.17 -14.30
N PRO A 120 1.44 4.49 -14.57
CA PRO A 120 2.73 5.18 -14.70
C PRO A 120 3.57 5.09 -13.42
N SER A 121 4.81 4.63 -13.55
CA SER A 121 5.76 4.46 -12.44
C SER A 121 6.22 5.79 -11.86
N ALA A 122 6.22 6.84 -12.67
CA ALA A 122 6.64 8.19 -12.27
C ALA A 122 5.76 8.79 -11.16
N SER A 123 4.50 8.36 -11.03
CA SER A 123 3.55 8.87 -10.01
C SER A 123 3.44 7.99 -8.76
N THR A 124 4.24 6.92 -8.69
CA THR A 124 4.05 5.83 -7.72
C THR A 124 5.22 5.72 -6.72
N SER A 125 4.99 6.13 -5.46
CA SER A 125 5.94 5.93 -4.36
C SER A 125 6.12 4.44 -4.03
N ASP A 126 7.20 4.07 -3.33
CA ASP A 126 7.45 2.68 -2.92
C ASP A 126 6.28 2.10 -2.12
N PHE A 127 5.65 2.92 -1.29
CA PHE A 127 4.45 2.53 -0.56
C PHE A 127 3.27 2.22 -1.50
N LYS A 128 3.02 3.08 -2.49
CA LYS A 128 1.96 2.84 -3.48
C LYS A 128 2.23 1.58 -4.30
N LYS A 129 3.49 1.31 -4.68
CA LYS A 129 3.86 0.07 -5.38
C LYS A 129 3.55 -1.16 -4.52
N PHE A 130 3.92 -1.10 -3.23
CA PHE A 130 3.57 -2.15 -2.29
C PHE A 130 2.05 -2.33 -2.19
N ALA A 131 1.31 -1.22 -2.07
CA ALA A 131 -0.14 -1.24 -1.97
C ALA A 131 -0.80 -1.84 -3.21
N ILE A 132 -0.37 -1.47 -4.42
CA ILE A 132 -0.88 -2.05 -5.67
C ILE A 132 -0.67 -3.57 -5.72
N ASN A 133 0.51 -4.03 -5.30
CA ASN A 133 0.89 -5.44 -5.43
C ASN A 133 0.33 -6.34 -4.32
N HIS A 134 0.11 -5.81 -3.11
CA HIS A 134 -0.21 -6.63 -1.93
C HIS A 134 -1.53 -6.24 -1.27
N LEU A 135 -2.06 -5.05 -1.54
CA LEU A 135 -3.30 -4.58 -0.96
C LEU A 135 -4.38 -4.53 -2.06
N ASP A 136 -5.56 -5.05 -1.74
CA ASP A 136 -6.70 -4.94 -2.65
C ASP A 136 -7.32 -3.53 -2.53
N ILE A 137 -6.79 -2.59 -3.32
CA ILE A 137 -7.03 -1.14 -3.22
C ILE A 137 -8.10 -0.59 -4.18
N LEU A 138 -8.48 -1.33 -5.21
CA LEU A 138 -9.49 -0.92 -6.20
C LEU A 138 -10.81 -1.66 -5.96
N PRO A 139 -11.96 -1.07 -6.32
CA PRO A 139 -13.23 -1.80 -6.39
C PRO A 139 -13.08 -2.93 -7.41
N ARG A 140 -13.61 -4.12 -7.07
CA ARG A 140 -13.40 -5.33 -7.88
C ARG A 140 -14.67 -6.16 -7.99
N GLN A 141 -14.96 -6.64 -9.19
CA GLN A 141 -15.99 -7.65 -9.43
C GLN A 141 -15.64 -8.99 -8.79
N ALA A 142 -16.67 -9.72 -8.36
CA ALA A 142 -16.48 -11.09 -7.89
C ALA A 142 -15.88 -11.96 -9.02
N GLY A 143 -14.81 -12.69 -8.70
CA GLY A 143 -14.15 -13.60 -9.65
C GLY A 143 -13.18 -12.94 -10.63
N VAL A 144 -13.03 -11.61 -10.64
CA VAL A 144 -12.12 -10.92 -11.56
C VAL A 144 -10.72 -10.73 -10.95
N GLN A 145 -9.69 -11.00 -11.76
CA GLN A 145 -8.30 -10.76 -11.39
C GLN A 145 -7.77 -9.47 -12.01
N TYR A 146 -7.07 -8.65 -11.22
CA TYR A 146 -6.34 -7.49 -11.71
C TYR A 146 -4.88 -7.83 -11.94
N LEU A 147 -4.39 -7.51 -13.14
CA LEU A 147 -3.02 -7.65 -13.57
C LEU A 147 -2.41 -6.25 -13.66
N PHE A 148 -1.58 -5.88 -12.69
CA PHE A 148 -0.96 -4.57 -12.64
C PHE A 148 0.37 -4.56 -13.40
N ASN A 149 0.50 -3.63 -14.34
CA ASN A 149 1.74 -3.36 -15.06
C ASN A 149 2.23 -1.95 -14.69
N LEU A 150 3.35 -1.88 -13.98
CA LEU A 150 3.99 -0.60 -13.64
C LEU A 150 4.93 -0.23 -14.79
N THR A 151 4.59 0.81 -15.54
CA THR A 151 5.32 1.25 -16.75
C THR A 151 6.15 2.50 -16.52
#